data_AF-A0A847TD39-F1
#
_entry.id   AF-A0A847TD39-F1
#
_cell.length_a   1.000
_cell.length_b   1.000
_cell.length_c   1.000
_cell.angle_alpha   90.00
_cell.angle_beta   90.00
_cell.angle_gamma   90.00
#
_symmetry.space_group_name_H-M   'P 1'
#
loop_
_entity.id
_entity.type
_entity.pdbx_description
1 polymer ?
#
loop_
_entity_poly.entity_id
_entity_poly.type
_entity_poly.pdbx_seq_one_letter_code
_entity_poly.pdbx_strand_id
1 'polypeptide(L)'
;MAEETEDPEVPDIPERDPNQLDYDLFHFLIKIMRTIFIGLFWMLINVFLGLYLGFAEPEASTPGRMFFFYSWFVLSLAAFIYFAWRMWRKKMDAP
;
A
#
# COMPACT_ATOMS: atom_id res chain seq x y z
N MET A 1 30.75 -41.54 -46.94
CA MET A 1 30.13 -41.55 -45.62
C MET A 1 30.85 -40.49 -44.81
N ALA A 2 30.33 -39.27 -44.82
CA ALA A 2 30.80 -38.20 -43.95
C ALA A 2 29.76 -38.13 -42.84
N GLU A 3 30.17 -38.50 -41.64
CA GLU A 3 29.37 -38.44 -40.42
C GLU A 3 29.36 -36.97 -40.00
N GLU A 4 28.23 -36.30 -40.25
CA GLU A 4 27.97 -34.95 -39.78
C GLU A 4 27.79 -35.04 -38.27
N THR A 5 28.81 -34.62 -37.52
CA THR A 5 28.75 -34.53 -36.06
C THR A 5 27.86 -33.36 -35.70
N GLU A 6 26.56 -33.61 -35.53
CA GLU A 6 25.61 -32.69 -34.91
C GLU A 6 26.09 -32.41 -33.47
N ASP A 7 26.67 -31.23 -33.28
CA ASP A 7 26.96 -30.65 -31.98
C ASP A 7 25.61 -30.43 -31.25
N PRO A 8 25.42 -30.94 -30.02
CA PRO A 8 24.14 -30.81 -29.34
C PRO A 8 23.84 -29.34 -29.11
N GLU A 9 22.81 -28.84 -29.80
CA GLU A 9 22.29 -27.48 -29.68
C GLU A 9 21.89 -27.20 -28.22
N VAL A 10 22.83 -26.69 -27.43
CA VAL A 10 22.58 -26.28 -26.05
C VAL A 10 21.58 -25.13 -26.12
N PRO A 11 20.38 -25.27 -25.54
CA PRO A 11 19.38 -24.22 -25.60
C PRO A 11 19.95 -22.96 -24.98
N ASP A 12 19.98 -21.87 -25.76
CA ASP A 12 20.39 -20.55 -25.33
C ASP A 12 19.39 -20.07 -24.27
N ILE A 13 19.71 -20.32 -23.00
CA ILE A 13 18.89 -19.86 -21.88
C ILE A 13 19.15 -18.35 -21.80
N PRO A 14 18.15 -17.49 -22.06
CA PRO A 14 18.39 -16.05 -22.08
C PRO A 14 18.96 -15.62 -20.73
N GLU A 15 20.19 -15.09 -20.77
CA GLU A 15 20.91 -14.63 -19.58
C GLU A 15 20.08 -13.55 -18.88
N ARG A 16 19.60 -13.85 -17.66
CA ARG A 16 18.80 -12.93 -16.86
C ARG A 16 19.66 -11.70 -16.55
N ASP A 17 19.40 -10.60 -17.26
CA ASP A 17 20.13 -9.33 -17.12
C ASP A 17 20.13 -8.87 -15.65
N PRO A 18 21.29 -8.90 -14.96
CA PRO A 18 21.39 -8.57 -13.54
C PRO A 18 21.11 -7.08 -13.26
N ASN A 19 21.05 -6.23 -14.30
CA ASN A 19 20.75 -4.81 -14.17
C ASN A 19 19.26 -4.47 -14.41
N GLN A 20 18.42 -5.45 -14.76
CA GLN A 20 16.97 -5.27 -14.73
C GLN A 20 16.47 -5.37 -13.29
N LEU A 21 16.59 -4.24 -12.62
CA LEU A 21 16.05 -4.00 -11.30
C LEU A 21 14.57 -4.42 -11.30
N ASP A 22 14.23 -5.38 -10.46
CA ASP A 22 12.99 -6.16 -10.54
C ASP A 22 11.76 -5.24 -10.51
N TYR A 23 11.15 -5.00 -11.69
CA TYR A 23 10.06 -4.03 -11.85
C TYR A 23 8.87 -4.37 -10.96
N ASP A 24 8.68 -5.66 -10.68
CA ASP A 24 7.64 -6.17 -9.80
C ASP A 24 7.91 -5.81 -8.33
N LEU A 25 9.18 -5.86 -7.90
CA LEU A 25 9.58 -5.44 -6.57
C LEU A 25 9.34 -3.93 -6.36
N PHE A 26 9.63 -3.10 -7.37
CA PHE A 26 9.30 -1.68 -7.31
C PHE A 26 7.81 -1.41 -7.24
N HIS A 27 7.00 -2.12 -8.03
CA HIS A 27 5.55 -2.00 -7.97
C HIS A 27 4.99 -2.39 -6.60
N PHE A 28 5.57 -3.43 -5.98
CA PHE A 28 5.27 -3.83 -4.61
C PHE A 28 5.59 -2.72 -3.61
N LEU A 29 6.81 -2.15 -3.67
CA LEU A 29 7.24 -1.05 -2.80
C LEU A 29 6.34 0.18 -2.95
N ILE A 30 6.01 0.57 -4.19
CA ILE A 30 5.12 1.70 -4.48
C ILE A 30 3.74 1.47 -3.85
N LYS A 31 3.21 0.24 -3.88
CA LYS A 31 1.93 -0.06 -3.22
C LYS A 31 2.00 0.09 -1.71
N ILE A 32 3.09 -0.36 -1.08
CA ILE A 32 3.31 -0.17 0.36
C ILE A 32 3.39 1.31 0.68
N MET A 33 4.26 2.04 -0.01
CA MET A 33 4.47 3.48 0.16
C MET A 33 3.15 4.24 0.03
N ARG A 34 2.34 3.94 -1.00
CA ARG A 34 1.02 4.55 -1.19
C ARG A 34 0.08 4.25 -0.01
N THR A 35 0.07 3.02 0.49
CA THR A 35 -0.78 2.64 1.64
C THR A 35 -0.37 3.42 2.90
N ILE A 36 0.94 3.51 3.16
CA ILE A 36 1.49 4.26 4.30
C ILE A 36 1.17 5.74 4.17
N PHE A 37 1.41 6.36 3.01
CA PHE A 37 1.10 7.77 2.77
C PHE A 37 -0.37 8.09 3.01
N ILE A 38 -1.28 7.25 2.51
CA ILE A 38 -2.72 7.43 2.73
C ILE A 38 -3.05 7.29 4.22
N GLY A 39 -2.44 6.32 4.92
CA GLY A 39 -2.62 6.15 6.37
C GLY A 39 -2.12 7.35 7.18
N LEU A 40 -0.92 7.86 6.85
CA LEU A 40 -0.36 9.06 7.47
C LEU A 40 -1.20 10.29 7.19
N PHE A 41 -1.69 10.45 5.96
CA PHE A 41 -2.56 11.56 5.59
C PHE A 41 -3.91 11.48 6.32
N TRP A 42 -4.48 10.29 6.43
CA TRP A 42 -5.69 10.06 7.22
C TRP A 42 -5.46 10.39 8.70
N MET A 43 -4.32 9.99 9.28
CA MET A 43 -3.95 10.35 10.65
C MET A 43 -3.79 11.86 10.82
N LEU A 44 -3.14 12.54 9.87
CA LEU A 44 -2.95 14.00 9.90
C LEU A 44 -4.29 14.74 9.95
N ILE A 45 -5.26 14.33 9.12
CA ILE A 45 -6.61 14.92 9.14
C ILE A 45 -7.27 14.71 10.51
N ASN A 46 -7.17 13.51 11.10
CA ASN A 46 -7.78 13.25 12.40
C ASN A 46 -7.12 14.01 13.54
N VAL A 47 -5.79 14.18 13.51
CA VAL A 47 -5.06 15.02 14.46
C VAL A 47 -5.48 16.48 14.31
N PHE A 48 -5.61 16.97 13.08
CA PHE A 48 -6.05 18.33 12.82
C PHE A 48 -7.49 18.57 13.30
N LEU A 49 -8.42 17.66 12.99
CA LEU A 49 -9.80 17.76 13.45
C LEU A 49 -9.93 17.58 14.97
N GLY A 50 -9.16 16.67 15.55
CA GLY A 50 -9.26 16.33 16.97
C GLY A 50 -8.57 17.34 17.89
N LEU A 51 -7.31 17.67 17.60
CA LEU A 51 -6.48 18.50 18.48
C LEU A 51 -6.45 19.96 18.03
N TYR A 52 -6.21 20.25 16.74
CA TYR A 52 -6.09 21.64 16.28
C TYR A 52 -7.42 22.39 16.34
N LEU A 53 -8.53 21.73 15.99
CA LEU A 53 -9.88 22.27 16.15
C LEU A 53 -10.49 22.00 17.54
N GLY A 54 -9.79 21.24 18.38
CA GLY A 54 -10.19 20.92 19.75
C GLY A 54 -11.36 19.95 19.89
N PHE A 55 -11.84 19.30 18.81
CA PHE A 55 -13.03 18.43 18.87
C PHE A 55 -12.88 17.19 19.75
N ALA A 56 -11.64 16.75 19.99
CA ALA A 56 -11.31 15.64 20.88
C ALA A 56 -11.06 16.08 22.33
N GLU A 57 -11.00 17.39 22.59
CA GLU A 57 -10.63 17.93 23.90
C GLU A 57 -11.90 18.19 24.74
N PRO A 58 -12.09 17.49 25.87
CA PRO A 58 -13.32 17.59 26.67
C PRO A 58 -13.49 18.95 27.35
N GLU A 59 -12.40 19.69 27.58
CA GLU A 59 -12.44 21.02 28.23
C GLU A 59 -12.76 22.15 27.23
N ALA A 60 -12.33 22.02 25.98
CA ALA A 60 -12.56 23.01 24.93
C ALA A 60 -13.81 22.74 24.08
N SER A 61 -14.30 21.49 24.06
CA SER A 61 -15.43 21.10 23.21
C SER A 61 -16.75 20.90 23.93
N THR A 62 -17.83 21.27 23.23
CA THR A 62 -19.19 20.89 23.63
C THR A 62 -19.40 19.38 23.43
N PRO A 63 -20.21 18.72 24.29
CA PRO A 63 -20.44 17.27 24.22
C PRO A 63 -20.90 16.77 22.84
N GLY A 64 -21.65 17.59 22.10
CA GLY A 64 -22.12 17.26 20.75
C GLY A 64 -20.98 17.18 19.71
N ARG A 65 -19.97 18.05 19.79
CA ARG A 65 -18.81 18.02 18.87
C ARG A 65 -17.94 16.81 19.10
N MET A 66 -17.74 16.42 20.36
CA MET A 66 -17.04 15.17 20.72
C MET A 66 -17.75 13.95 20.14
N PHE A 67 -19.06 13.83 20.37
CA PHE A 67 -19.81 12.67 19.86
C PHE A 67 -19.71 12.56 18.33
N PHE A 68 -19.83 13.68 17.63
CA PHE A 68 -19.62 13.73 16.19
C PHE A 68 -18.21 13.30 15.79
N PHE A 69 -17.17 13.83 16.45
CA PHE A 69 -15.78 13.51 16.15
C PHE A 69 -15.45 12.03 16.37
N TYR A 70 -15.83 11.44 17.50
CA TYR A 70 -15.55 10.02 17.76
C TYR A 70 -16.34 9.09 16.83
N SER A 71 -17.60 9.44 16.51
CA SER A 71 -18.38 8.69 15.52
C SER A 71 -17.72 8.74 14.14
N TRP A 72 -17.28 9.92 13.70
CA TRP A 72 -16.53 10.12 12.47
C TRP A 72 -15.20 9.37 12.47
N PHE A 73 -14.44 9.43 13.57
CA PHE A 73 -13.16 8.76 13.73
C PHE A 73 -13.31 7.24 13.55
N VAL A 74 -14.27 6.64 14.25
CA VAL A 74 -14.54 5.19 14.15
C VAL A 74 -15.00 4.79 12.75
N LEU A 75 -15.93 5.55 12.14
CA LEU A 75 -16.40 5.27 10.79
C LEU A 75 -15.28 5.41 9.76
N SER A 76 -14.47 6.45 9.85
CA SER A 76 -13.35 6.68 8.93
C SER A 76 -12.23 5.67 9.13
N LEU A 77 -12.00 5.18 10.36
CA LEU A 77 -11.07 4.08 10.63
C LEU A 77 -11.55 2.78 9.98
N ALA A 78 -12.82 2.44 10.14
CA ALA A 78 -13.40 1.26 9.50
C ALA A 78 -13.30 1.35 7.97
N ALA A 79 -13.58 2.53 7.40
CA ALA A 79 -13.40 2.80 5.97
C ALA A 79 -11.93 2.67 5.52
N PHE A 80 -10.98 3.16 6.31
CA PHE A 80 -9.55 3.03 6.03
C PHE A 80 -9.08 1.57 6.06
N ILE A 81 -9.48 0.80 7.08
CA ILE A 81 -9.18 -0.63 7.18
C ILE A 81 -9.79 -1.38 5.99
N TYR A 82 -11.04 -1.10 5.64
CA TYR A 82 -11.69 -1.70 4.48
C TYR A 82 -10.95 -1.34 3.18
N PHE A 83 -10.52 -0.08 3.02
CA PHE A 83 -9.76 0.37 1.85
C PHE A 83 -8.40 -0.33 1.75
N ALA A 84 -7.65 -0.41 2.85
CA ALA A 84 -6.40 -1.14 2.93
C ALA A 84 -6.63 -2.61 2.57
N TRP A 85 -7.57 -3.29 3.23
CA TRP A 85 -7.90 -4.67 2.90
C TRP A 85 -8.32 -4.86 1.44
N ARG A 86 -9.15 -3.97 0.89
CA ARG A 86 -9.62 -4.00 -0.51
C ARG A 86 -8.49 -3.80 -1.51
N MET A 87 -7.49 -2.97 -1.18
CA MET A 87 -6.31 -2.75 -2.01
C MET A 87 -5.37 -3.95 -1.98
N TRP A 88 -5.25 -4.61 -0.83
CA TRP A 88 -4.36 -5.74 -0.62
C TRP A 88 -4.99 -7.09 -1.02
N ARG A 89 -6.31 -7.23 -1.10
CA ARG A 89 -6.98 -8.46 -1.55
C ARG A 89 -6.81 -8.76 -3.04
N LYS A 90 -6.47 -7.76 -3.86
CA LYS A 90 -6.19 -8.01 -5.29
C LYS A 90 -4.86 -8.76 -5.33
N LYS A 91 -4.90 -10.02 -5.76
CA LYS A 91 -3.70 -10.82 -6.00
C LYS A 91 -2.79 -9.99 -6.89
N MET A 92 -1.60 -9.69 -6.38
CA MET A 92 -0.50 -9.37 -7.26
C MET A 92 -0.12 -10.70 -7.88
N ASP A 93 0.08 -10.75 -9.19
CA ASP A 93 0.87 -11.85 -9.73
C ASP A 93 2.21 -11.76 -9.01
N ALA A 94 2.52 -12.80 -8.23
CA ALA A 94 3.83 -12.97 -7.67
C ALA A 94 4.76 -13.27 -8.87
N PRO A 95 5.94 -12.65 -8.95
CA PRO A 95 6.91 -12.96 -9.99
C PRO A 95 7.30 -14.45 -9.98
#